data_AF-A0A847QMQ1-F1
#
_entry.id   AF-A0A847QMQ1-F1
#
_cell.length_a   1.000
_cell.length_b   1.000
_cell.length_c   1.000
_cell.angle_alpha   90.00
_cell.angle_beta   90.00
_cell.angle_gamma   90.00
#
_symmetry.space_group_name_H-M   'P 1'
#
loop_
_entity.id
_entity.type
_entity.pdbx_description
1 polymer ?
#
loop_
_entity_poly.entity_id
_entity_poly.type
_entity_poly.pdbx_seq_one_letter_code
_entity_poly.pdbx_strand_id
1 'polypeptide(L)'
;MVQAKKNWQKIIPRSITGIIPDEDKGKFFEELAQINYNRTRIISSVILLVLTLLFITDYENYVKGHWLTVPGYKYLFFGHAFFAMGLALNLGFVLLKRLSNRSVTTGDKERFVLIFCFITSLSGALISTADQLIHGQMTVFLLCIFGLAVLNYIRPKITITVFALSYTLLMIGISNAQANVDLLRGHYINATVLVVVAAALSALLYHAKVNDFLNRKTIDRHRKDLEVKNE
;
A
#
# COMPACT_ATOMS: atom_id res chain seq x y z
N MET A 1 33.98 -7.27 12.28
CA MET A 1 32.58 -6.94 11.90
C MET A 1 32.22 -7.18 10.43
N VAL A 2 33.17 -7.40 9.51
CA VAL A 2 32.88 -7.64 8.08
C VAL A 2 32.42 -9.09 7.80
N GLN A 3 32.83 -10.06 8.61
CA GLN A 3 32.52 -11.49 8.41
C GLN A 3 31.03 -11.83 8.64
N ALA A 4 30.35 -11.15 9.58
CA ALA A 4 28.95 -11.43 9.93
C ALA A 4 27.96 -11.00 8.84
N LYS A 5 28.30 -9.99 8.01
CA LYS A 5 27.48 -9.58 6.86
C LYS A 5 27.43 -10.63 5.75
N LYS A 6 28.42 -11.52 5.67
CA LYS A 6 28.59 -12.49 4.58
C LYS A 6 27.75 -13.77 4.76
N ASN A 7 27.35 -14.10 6.00
CA ASN A 7 26.63 -15.35 6.28
C ASN A 7 25.10 -15.25 6.05
N TRP A 8 24.49 -14.08 6.21
CA TRP A 8 23.07 -13.89 5.89
C TRP A 8 22.77 -14.08 4.40
N GLN A 9 23.75 -13.82 3.54
CA GLN A 9 23.65 -14.02 2.09
C GLN A 9 23.63 -15.50 1.67
N LYS A 10 23.92 -16.45 2.59
CA LYS A 10 23.84 -17.89 2.33
C LYS A 10 22.46 -18.49 2.66
N ILE A 11 21.73 -17.86 3.57
CA ILE A 11 20.41 -18.36 4.02
C ILE A 11 19.30 -17.87 3.08
N ILE A 12 19.53 -16.77 2.38
CA ILE A 12 18.61 -16.22 1.39
C ILE A 12 19.10 -16.65 0.00
N PRO A 13 18.32 -17.43 -0.78
CA PRO A 13 18.66 -17.76 -2.15
C PRO A 13 19.09 -16.50 -2.90
N ARG A 14 20.18 -16.54 -3.68
CA ARG A 14 20.64 -15.39 -4.49
C ARG A 14 19.52 -14.85 -5.40
N SER A 15 18.55 -15.70 -5.77
CA SER A 15 17.32 -15.34 -6.49
C SER A 15 16.40 -14.38 -5.72
N ILE A 16 16.52 -14.24 -4.40
CA ILE A 16 15.71 -13.29 -3.63
C ILE A 16 16.43 -11.94 -3.51
N THR A 17 17.76 -11.88 -3.60
CA THR A 17 18.49 -10.63 -3.35
C THR A 17 18.58 -9.67 -4.53
N GLY A 18 18.27 -10.11 -5.76
CA GLY A 18 18.17 -9.31 -6.99
C GLY A 18 18.93 -7.98 -6.92
N ILE A 19 20.27 -8.02 -6.88
CA ILE A 19 21.04 -6.78 -6.80
C ILE A 19 21.05 -6.19 -8.20
N ILE A 20 20.34 -5.07 -8.38
CA ILE A 20 20.27 -4.36 -9.65
C ILE A 20 21.61 -3.65 -9.88
N PRO A 21 22.30 -3.90 -11.01
CA PRO A 21 23.50 -3.17 -11.39
C PRO A 21 23.27 -1.65 -11.41
N ASP A 22 24.27 -0.85 -11.01
CA ASP A 22 24.12 0.62 -10.87
C ASP A 22 23.66 1.30 -12.17
N GLU A 23 24.17 0.83 -13.29
CA GLU A 23 23.79 1.23 -14.66
C GLU A 23 22.30 1.03 -15.00
N ASP A 24 21.63 0.09 -14.34
CA ASP A 24 20.23 -0.25 -14.60
C ASP A 24 19.24 0.34 -13.60
N LYS A 25 19.73 0.83 -12.45
CA LYS A 25 18.87 1.31 -11.36
C LYS A 25 17.90 2.38 -11.84
N GLY A 26 18.38 3.35 -12.64
CA GLY A 26 17.55 4.42 -13.17
C GLY A 26 16.36 3.88 -13.98
N LYS A 27 16.64 3.01 -14.95
CA LYS A 27 15.63 2.40 -15.81
C LYS A 27 14.63 1.55 -15.03
N PHE A 28 15.13 0.77 -14.07
CA PHE A 28 14.26 -0.05 -13.23
C PHE A 28 13.32 0.79 -12.37
N PHE A 29 13.82 1.83 -11.70
CA PHE A 29 12.96 2.68 -10.86
C PHE A 29 11.98 3.50 -11.68
N GLU A 30 12.35 3.91 -12.90
CA GLU A 30 11.41 4.52 -13.84
C GLU A 30 10.29 3.56 -14.26
N GLU A 31 10.62 2.31 -14.59
CA GLU A 31 9.63 1.27 -14.91
C GLU A 31 8.67 1.04 -13.71
N LEU A 32 9.23 0.88 -12.51
CA LEU A 32 8.44 0.69 -11.29
C LEU A 32 7.52 1.88 -11.02
N ALA A 33 8.05 3.10 -11.08
CA ALA A 33 7.29 4.32 -10.85
C ALA A 33 6.12 4.41 -11.83
N GLN A 34 6.34 4.09 -13.10
CA GLN A 34 5.30 4.12 -14.12
C GLN A 34 4.21 3.06 -13.89
N ILE A 35 4.60 1.82 -13.61
CA ILE A 35 3.64 0.72 -13.34
C ILE A 35 2.80 1.03 -12.10
N ASN A 36 3.45 1.35 -10.98
CA ASN A 36 2.79 1.61 -9.71
C ASN A 36 1.87 2.83 -9.80
N TYR A 37 2.32 3.90 -10.47
CA TYR A 37 1.50 5.09 -10.68
C TYR A 37 0.24 4.80 -11.48
N ASN A 38 0.33 4.05 -12.58
CA ASN A 38 -0.83 3.72 -13.39
C ASN A 38 -1.87 2.89 -12.62
N ARG A 39 -1.41 1.84 -11.92
CA ARG A 39 -2.25 0.99 -11.08
C ARG A 39 -2.90 1.79 -9.96
N THR A 40 -2.10 2.58 -9.24
CA THR A 40 -2.56 3.39 -8.11
C THR A 40 -3.57 4.45 -8.54
N ARG A 41 -3.35 5.12 -9.68
CA ARG A 41 -4.29 6.11 -10.21
C ARG A 41 -5.66 5.49 -10.50
N ILE A 42 -5.69 4.33 -11.16
CA ILE A 42 -6.93 3.62 -11.47
C ILE A 42 -7.66 3.23 -10.17
N ILE A 43 -6.94 2.58 -9.25
CA ILE A 43 -7.52 2.16 -7.96
C ILE A 43 -7.98 3.36 -7.13
N SER A 44 -7.27 4.49 -7.15
CA SER A 44 -7.68 5.70 -6.43
C SER A 44 -9.02 6.23 -6.95
N SER A 45 -9.21 6.24 -8.27
CA SER A 45 -10.50 6.63 -8.88
C SER A 45 -11.62 5.65 -8.51
N VAL A 46 -11.35 4.34 -8.50
CA VAL A 46 -12.33 3.33 -8.11
C VAL A 46 -12.71 3.47 -6.63
N ILE A 47 -11.73 3.61 -5.73
CA ILE A 47 -11.99 3.80 -4.30
C ILE A 47 -12.79 5.09 -4.06
N LEU A 48 -12.46 6.18 -4.73
CA LEU A 48 -13.18 7.44 -4.59
C LEU A 48 -14.65 7.32 -5.04
N LEU A 49 -14.92 6.55 -6.09
CA LEU A 49 -16.28 6.22 -6.51
C LEU A 49 -17.03 5.42 -5.43
N VAL A 50 -16.38 4.37 -4.88
CA VAL A 50 -16.95 3.57 -3.79
C VAL A 50 -17.24 4.42 -2.55
N LEU A 51 -16.32 5.32 -2.16
CA LEU A 51 -16.52 6.23 -1.04
C LEU A 51 -17.70 7.17 -1.25
N THR A 52 -17.93 7.63 -2.49
CA THR A 52 -19.14 8.42 -2.82
C THR A 52 -20.42 7.63 -2.53
N LEU A 53 -20.45 6.33 -2.83
CA LEU A 53 -21.59 5.47 -2.49
C LEU A 53 -21.72 5.25 -0.99
N LEU A 54 -20.60 5.10 -0.28
CA LEU A 54 -20.60 4.93 1.18
C LEU A 54 -21.11 6.18 1.92
N PHE A 55 -20.91 7.39 1.36
CA PHE A 55 -21.50 8.61 1.95
C PHE A 55 -23.02 8.61 1.95
N ILE A 56 -23.68 7.88 1.04
CA ILE A 56 -25.14 7.70 1.08
C ILE A 56 -25.51 6.92 2.35
N THR A 57 -24.76 5.86 2.67
CA THR A 57 -24.96 5.07 3.89
C THR A 57 -24.64 5.90 5.14
N ASP A 58 -23.58 6.70 5.13
CA ASP A 58 -23.26 7.60 6.25
C ASP A 58 -24.37 8.63 6.49
N TYR A 59 -24.95 9.17 5.41
CA TYR A 59 -26.08 10.08 5.49
C TYR A 59 -27.32 9.39 6.07
N GLU A 60 -27.63 8.17 5.65
CA GLU A 60 -28.71 7.39 6.25
C GLU A 60 -28.48 7.14 7.75
N ASN A 61 -27.25 6.79 8.15
CA ASN A 61 -26.89 6.59 9.56
C ASN A 61 -27.08 7.88 10.38
N TYR A 62 -26.78 9.03 9.78
CA TYR A 62 -27.03 10.33 10.39
C TYR A 62 -28.53 10.60 10.57
N VAL A 63 -29.33 10.48 9.50
CA VAL A 63 -30.78 10.75 9.53
C VAL A 63 -31.52 9.81 10.49
N LYS A 64 -31.11 8.55 10.58
CA LYS A 64 -31.67 7.57 11.53
C LYS A 64 -31.20 7.77 12.98
N GLY A 65 -30.36 8.77 13.25
CA GLY A 65 -29.89 9.11 14.58
C GLY A 65 -28.80 8.18 15.14
N HIS A 66 -28.24 7.28 14.33
CA HIS A 66 -27.23 6.31 14.80
C HIS A 66 -25.94 6.96 15.31
N TRP A 67 -25.66 8.19 14.88
CA TRP A 67 -24.52 8.97 15.38
C TRP A 67 -24.64 9.31 16.87
N LEU A 68 -25.86 9.41 17.40
CA LEU A 68 -26.12 9.75 18.80
C LEU A 68 -26.09 8.51 19.69
N THR A 69 -26.48 7.35 19.15
CA THR A 69 -26.58 6.10 19.91
C THR A 69 -25.26 5.32 19.89
N VAL A 70 -24.56 5.28 18.76
CA VAL A 70 -23.31 4.55 18.58
C VAL A 70 -22.26 5.47 17.95
N PRO A 71 -21.31 6.02 18.74
CA PRO A 71 -20.31 6.97 18.26
C PRO A 71 -19.48 6.48 17.07
N GLY A 72 -19.36 5.15 16.92
CA GLY A 72 -18.67 4.51 15.80
C GLY A 72 -19.15 5.00 14.43
N TYR A 73 -20.45 5.22 14.21
CA TYR A 73 -20.95 5.70 12.92
C TYR A 73 -20.48 7.13 12.58
N LYS A 74 -20.31 7.99 13.58
CA LYS A 74 -19.76 9.32 13.40
C LYS A 74 -18.26 9.26 13.04
N TYR A 75 -17.51 8.38 13.70
CA TYR A 75 -16.09 8.16 13.37
C TYR A 75 -15.91 7.51 12.01
N LEU A 76 -16.81 6.62 11.60
CA LEU A 76 -16.82 5.98 10.29
C LEU A 76 -16.93 7.03 9.18
N PHE A 77 -17.89 7.96 9.30
CA PHE A 77 -18.02 9.09 8.37
C PHE A 77 -16.74 9.93 8.28
N PHE A 78 -16.13 10.29 9.42
CA PHE A 78 -14.87 11.05 9.39
C PHE A 78 -13.72 10.26 8.76
N GLY A 79 -13.68 8.94 8.95
CA GLY A 79 -12.75 8.05 8.28
C GLY A 79 -12.96 8.07 6.76
N HIS A 80 -14.19 7.94 6.28
CA HIS A 80 -14.52 8.04 4.85
C HIS A 80 -14.18 9.42 4.29
N ALA A 81 -14.51 10.50 4.99
CA ALA A 81 -14.21 11.88 4.61
C ALA A 81 -12.70 12.13 4.50
N PHE A 82 -11.92 11.70 5.50
CA PHE A 82 -10.46 11.79 5.47
C PHE A 82 -9.88 11.01 4.28
N PHE A 83 -10.38 9.79 4.04
CA PHE A 83 -9.91 8.97 2.94
C PHE A 83 -10.25 9.60 1.57
N ALA A 84 -11.49 10.03 1.38
CA ALA A 84 -11.96 10.65 0.15
C ALA A 84 -11.19 11.94 -0.15
N MET A 85 -11.03 12.81 0.86
CA MET A 85 -10.27 14.05 0.74
C MET A 85 -8.81 13.77 0.39
N GLY A 86 -8.17 12.83 1.08
CA GLY A 86 -6.79 12.45 0.82
C GLY A 86 -6.58 11.94 -0.62
N LEU A 87 -7.48 11.09 -1.12
CA LEU A 87 -7.44 10.60 -2.51
C LEU A 87 -7.73 11.71 -3.52
N ALA A 88 -8.71 12.57 -3.25
CA ALA A 88 -9.07 13.69 -4.12
C ALA A 88 -7.91 14.69 -4.25
N LEU A 89 -7.24 15.03 -3.15
CA LEU A 89 -6.07 15.90 -3.17
C LEU A 89 -4.90 15.28 -3.95
N ASN A 90 -4.64 13.98 -3.76
CA ASN A 90 -3.56 13.28 -4.47
C ASN A 90 -3.84 13.21 -5.99
N LEU A 91 -5.07 12.88 -6.39
CA LEU A 91 -5.49 12.91 -7.80
C LEU A 91 -5.50 14.33 -8.37
N GLY A 92 -5.93 15.31 -7.58
CA GLY A 92 -5.95 16.73 -7.92
C GLY A 92 -4.56 17.26 -8.24
N PHE A 93 -3.52 16.88 -7.48
CA PHE A 93 -2.14 17.24 -7.77
C PHE A 93 -1.69 16.84 -9.18
N VAL A 94 -2.04 15.62 -9.60
CA VAL A 94 -1.73 15.11 -10.95
C VAL A 94 -2.52 15.86 -12.02
N LEU A 95 -3.82 16.10 -11.77
CA LEU A 95 -4.68 16.83 -12.68
C LEU A 95 -4.16 18.25 -12.91
N LEU A 96 -3.78 18.97 -11.85
CA LEU A 96 -3.24 20.33 -11.93
C LEU A 96 -1.96 20.40 -12.75
N LYS A 97 -1.05 19.42 -12.63
CA LYS A 97 0.15 19.36 -13.48
C LYS A 97 -0.19 19.19 -14.95
N ARG A 98 -1.15 18.31 -15.27
CA ARG A 98 -1.61 18.08 -16.64
C ARG A 98 -2.26 19.32 -17.24
N LEU A 99 -3.14 19.98 -16.49
CA LEU A 99 -3.77 21.25 -16.91
C LEU A 99 -2.74 22.38 -17.09
N SER A 100 -1.62 22.32 -16.36
CA SER A 100 -0.51 23.27 -16.50
C SER A 100 0.47 22.92 -17.64
N ASN A 101 0.13 21.95 -18.50
CA ASN A 101 1.02 21.38 -19.54
C ASN A 101 2.41 20.94 -19.03
N ARG A 102 2.53 20.59 -17.74
CA ARG A 102 3.77 20.08 -17.16
C ARG A 102 3.79 18.56 -17.24
N SER A 103 4.93 18.00 -17.65
CA SER A 103 5.12 16.55 -17.65
C SER A 103 5.17 16.01 -16.21
N VAL A 104 4.60 14.81 -16.03
CA VAL A 104 4.64 14.10 -14.73
C VAL A 104 5.95 13.33 -14.66
N THR A 105 6.87 13.79 -13.81
CA THR A 105 8.21 13.21 -13.66
C THR A 105 8.16 11.88 -12.91
N THR A 106 9.23 11.09 -12.97
CA THR A 106 9.39 9.85 -12.17
C THR A 106 9.23 10.12 -10.67
N GLY A 107 9.84 11.20 -10.15
CA GLY A 107 9.70 11.57 -8.74
C GLY A 107 8.27 11.97 -8.35
N ASP A 108 7.48 12.56 -9.26
CA ASP A 108 6.06 12.84 -8.99
C ASP A 108 5.24 11.55 -8.89
N LYS A 109 5.51 10.58 -9.76
CA LYS A 109 4.87 9.26 -9.75
C LYS A 109 5.17 8.51 -8.46
N GLU A 110 6.43 8.51 -8.03
CA GLU A 110 6.84 7.89 -6.76
C GLU A 110 6.17 8.56 -5.56
N ARG A 111 6.14 9.90 -5.50
CA ARG A 111 5.44 10.65 -4.45
C ARG A 111 3.94 10.35 -4.42
N PHE A 112 3.29 10.32 -5.57
CA PHE A 112 1.87 10.01 -5.70
C PHE A 112 1.54 8.64 -5.11
N VAL A 113 2.33 7.61 -5.46
CA VAL A 113 2.18 6.24 -4.95
C VAL A 113 2.44 6.19 -3.44
N LEU A 114 3.48 6.86 -2.96
CA LEU A 114 3.82 6.88 -1.54
C LEU A 114 2.69 7.51 -0.70
N ILE A 115 2.21 8.68 -1.12
CA ILE A 115 1.11 9.40 -0.46
C ILE A 115 -0.16 8.52 -0.46
N PHE A 116 -0.47 7.87 -1.58
CA PHE A 116 -1.59 6.93 -1.65
C PHE A 116 -1.47 5.78 -0.64
N CYS A 117 -0.28 5.16 -0.52
CA CYS A 117 -0.06 4.06 0.42
C CYS A 117 -0.24 4.51 1.88
N PHE A 118 0.27 5.70 2.22
CA PHE A 118 0.07 6.28 3.55
C PHE A 118 -1.40 6.59 3.84
N ILE A 119 -2.08 7.32 2.95
CA ILE A 119 -3.48 7.69 3.15
C ILE A 119 -4.35 6.44 3.25
N THR A 120 -4.17 5.47 2.35
CA THR A 120 -4.98 4.24 2.34
C THR A 120 -4.78 3.41 3.60
N SER A 121 -3.53 3.22 4.04
CA SER A 121 -3.24 2.41 5.23
C SER A 121 -3.72 3.08 6.53
N LEU A 122 -3.53 4.40 6.66
CA LEU A 122 -4.03 5.18 7.80
C LEU A 122 -5.55 5.20 7.84
N SER A 123 -6.21 5.47 6.71
CA SER A 123 -7.67 5.42 6.61
C SER A 123 -8.21 4.03 6.97
N GLY A 124 -7.56 2.95 6.50
CA GLY A 124 -7.94 1.59 6.84
C GLY A 124 -7.91 1.33 8.36
N ALA A 125 -6.91 1.86 9.07
CA ALA A 125 -6.81 1.76 10.52
C ALA A 125 -7.90 2.58 11.25
N LEU A 126 -8.13 3.83 10.81
CA LEU A 126 -9.16 4.71 11.39
C LEU A 126 -10.57 4.14 11.18
N ILE A 127 -10.89 3.71 9.96
CA ILE A 127 -12.18 3.10 9.62
C ILE A 127 -12.38 1.80 10.41
N SER A 128 -11.35 0.95 10.51
CA SER A 128 -11.46 -0.29 11.30
C SER A 128 -11.62 -0.05 12.79
N THR A 129 -11.09 1.06 13.30
CA THR A 129 -11.33 1.47 14.70
C THR A 129 -12.79 1.88 14.90
N ALA A 130 -13.39 2.57 13.93
CA ALA A 130 -14.82 2.85 13.93
C ALA A 130 -15.64 1.55 13.82
N ASP A 131 -15.26 0.63 12.93
CA ASP A 131 -15.92 -0.68 12.78
C ASP A 131 -15.82 -1.55 14.02
N GLN A 132 -14.78 -1.41 14.85
CA GLN A 132 -14.73 -2.09 16.15
C GLN A 132 -15.87 -1.64 17.06
N LEU A 133 -16.22 -0.36 17.06
CA LEU A 133 -17.30 0.19 17.88
C LEU A 133 -18.69 -0.19 17.38
N ILE A 134 -18.83 -0.54 16.09
CA ILE A 134 -20.12 -0.86 15.47
C ILE A 134 -20.32 -2.38 15.39
N HIS A 135 -19.33 -3.10 14.87
CA HIS A 135 -19.44 -4.49 14.47
C HIS A 135 -18.39 -5.41 15.15
N GLY A 136 -17.42 -4.84 15.87
CA GLY A 136 -16.31 -5.61 16.44
C GLY A 136 -15.37 -6.20 15.37
N GLN A 137 -15.29 -5.61 14.17
CA GLN A 137 -14.45 -6.11 13.07
C GLN A 137 -13.31 -5.16 12.72
N MET A 138 -12.28 -5.66 12.03
CA MET A 138 -11.15 -4.86 11.51
C MET A 138 -10.90 -5.12 10.02
N THR A 139 -11.92 -5.58 9.31
CA THR A 139 -11.80 -6.12 7.96
C THR A 139 -11.27 -5.08 6.98
N VAL A 140 -11.66 -3.81 7.12
CA VAL A 140 -11.22 -2.72 6.23
C VAL A 140 -9.70 -2.53 6.27
N PHE A 141 -9.08 -2.60 7.45
CA PHE A 141 -7.62 -2.49 7.60
C PHE A 141 -6.93 -3.64 6.89
N LEU A 142 -7.43 -4.86 7.04
CA LEU A 142 -6.90 -6.05 6.37
C LEU A 142 -6.98 -5.90 4.85
N LEU A 143 -8.12 -5.46 4.32
CA LEU A 143 -8.29 -5.20 2.89
C LEU A 143 -7.30 -4.13 2.39
N CYS A 144 -7.08 -3.06 3.16
CA CYS A 144 -6.12 -2.02 2.81
C CYS A 144 -4.68 -2.56 2.77
N ILE A 145 -4.20 -3.25 3.82
CA ILE A 145 -2.80 -3.74 3.85
C ILE A 145 -2.54 -4.81 2.79
N PHE A 146 -3.46 -5.74 2.57
CA PHE A 146 -3.30 -6.77 1.53
C PHE A 146 -3.42 -6.16 0.14
N GLY A 147 -4.38 -5.25 -0.06
CA GLY A 147 -4.51 -4.49 -1.30
C GLY A 147 -3.23 -3.74 -1.63
N LEU A 148 -2.64 -3.04 -0.67
CA LEU A 148 -1.36 -2.34 -0.86
C LEU A 148 -0.19 -3.30 -1.13
N ALA A 149 -0.16 -4.46 -0.47
CA ALA A 149 0.88 -5.45 -0.65
C ALA A 149 0.92 -6.01 -2.08
N VAL A 150 -0.24 -6.21 -2.70
CA VAL A 150 -0.36 -6.79 -4.06
C VAL A 150 -0.35 -5.74 -5.17
N LEU A 151 -0.85 -4.53 -4.91
CA LEU A 151 -1.07 -3.53 -5.94
C LEU A 151 0.24 -2.98 -6.51
N ASN A 152 1.18 -2.64 -5.62
CA ASN A 152 2.38 -1.89 -5.97
C ASN A 152 3.66 -2.65 -5.64
N TYR A 153 4.62 -2.60 -6.55
CA TYR A 153 5.97 -3.11 -6.34
C TYR A 153 6.80 -2.05 -5.61
N ILE A 154 6.65 -1.99 -4.30
CA ILE A 154 7.33 -1.00 -3.44
C ILE A 154 8.50 -1.67 -2.74
N ARG A 155 9.58 -0.91 -2.52
CA ARG A 155 10.75 -1.39 -1.78
C ARG A 155 10.30 -1.89 -0.39
N PRO A 156 10.72 -3.08 0.06
CA PRO A 156 10.23 -3.68 1.31
C PRO A 156 10.35 -2.76 2.53
N LYS A 157 11.46 -2.00 2.63
CA LYS A 157 11.65 -1.03 3.72
C LYS A 157 10.53 0.01 3.80
N ILE A 158 10.06 0.52 2.65
CA ILE A 158 8.99 1.52 2.61
C ILE A 158 7.66 0.86 3.00
N THR A 159 7.33 -0.30 2.44
CA THR A 159 6.10 -1.02 2.78
C THR A 159 6.05 -1.36 4.27
N ILE A 160 7.15 -1.88 4.83
CA ILE A 160 7.24 -2.22 6.25
C ILE A 160 7.01 -0.98 7.11
N THR A 161 7.58 0.18 6.75
CA THR A 161 7.34 1.43 7.49
C THR A 161 5.87 1.85 7.44
N VAL A 162 5.24 1.82 6.25
CA VAL A 162 3.82 2.18 6.08
C VAL A 162 2.93 1.24 6.90
N PHE A 163 3.21 -0.06 6.85
CA PHE A 163 2.43 -1.07 7.58
C PHE A 163 2.64 -0.96 9.08
N ALA A 164 3.87 -0.73 9.55
CA ALA A 164 4.15 -0.58 10.98
C ALA A 164 3.44 0.66 11.56
N LEU A 165 3.43 1.78 10.84
CA LEU A 165 2.76 3.01 11.31
C LEU A 165 1.24 2.83 11.38
N SER A 166 0.63 2.30 10.32
CA SER A 166 -0.82 2.06 10.29
C SER A 166 -1.25 0.94 11.25
N TYR A 167 -0.42 -0.09 11.43
CA TYR A 167 -0.64 -1.14 12.43
C TYR A 167 -0.58 -0.58 13.85
N THR A 168 0.41 0.26 14.18
CA THR A 168 0.50 0.90 15.49
C THR A 168 -0.74 1.75 15.76
N LEU A 169 -1.18 2.53 14.76
CA LEU A 169 -2.41 3.31 14.87
C LEU A 169 -3.64 2.42 15.10
N LEU A 170 -3.76 1.30 14.38
CA LEU A 170 -4.83 0.33 14.60
C LEU A 170 -4.79 -0.24 16.02
N MET A 171 -3.62 -0.67 16.50
CA MET A 171 -3.49 -1.23 17.86
C MET A 171 -3.99 -0.23 18.90
N ILE A 172 -3.55 1.03 18.82
CA ILE A 172 -4.04 2.11 19.70
C ILE A 172 -5.56 2.27 19.56
N GLY A 173 -6.08 2.31 18.34
CA GLY A 173 -7.50 2.47 18.09
C GLY A 173 -8.34 1.37 18.72
N ILE A 174 -8.01 0.11 18.46
CA ILE A 174 -8.79 -1.04 18.93
C ILE A 174 -8.63 -1.28 20.44
N SER A 175 -7.49 -0.93 21.05
CA SER A 175 -7.34 -0.95 22.50
C SER A 175 -8.36 -0.05 23.21
N ASN A 176 -8.72 1.07 22.56
CA ASN A 176 -9.70 2.01 23.10
C ASN A 176 -11.14 1.65 22.72
N ALA A 177 -11.34 0.94 21.61
CA ALA A 177 -12.67 0.62 21.09
C ALA A 177 -13.25 -0.69 21.65
N GLN A 178 -12.42 -1.70 21.91
CA GLN A 178 -12.88 -3.05 22.25
C GLN A 178 -12.77 -3.33 23.75
N ALA A 179 -13.92 -3.35 24.44
CA ALA A 179 -13.97 -3.63 25.88
C ALA A 179 -13.76 -5.11 26.23
N ASN A 180 -14.09 -6.04 25.33
CA ASN A 180 -13.92 -7.46 25.58
C ASN A 180 -12.45 -7.86 25.37
N VAL A 181 -11.78 -8.25 26.46
CA VAL A 181 -10.34 -8.59 26.46
C VAL A 181 -10.02 -9.82 25.61
N ASP A 182 -10.90 -10.81 25.55
CA ASP A 182 -10.69 -12.03 24.75
C ASP A 182 -10.76 -11.72 23.26
N LEU A 183 -11.74 -10.91 22.84
CA LEU A 183 -11.84 -10.43 21.46
C LEU A 183 -10.65 -9.54 21.10
N LEU A 184 -10.26 -8.63 21.99
CA LEU A 184 -9.11 -7.74 21.78
C LEU A 184 -7.82 -8.54 21.58
N ARG A 185 -7.58 -9.55 22.41
CA ARG A 185 -6.41 -10.44 22.27
C ARG A 185 -6.44 -11.20 20.95
N GLY A 186 -7.60 -11.71 20.54
CA GLY A 186 -7.79 -12.35 19.24
C GLY A 186 -7.44 -11.41 18.09
N HIS A 187 -7.90 -10.15 18.15
CA HIS A 187 -7.60 -9.13 17.17
C HIS A 187 -6.12 -8.77 17.10
N TYR A 188 -5.41 -8.67 18.23
CA TYR A 188 -3.96 -8.44 18.24
C TYR A 188 -3.19 -9.55 17.53
N ILE A 189 -3.48 -10.82 17.87
CA ILE A 189 -2.80 -11.96 17.26
C ILE A 189 -3.07 -11.98 15.75
N ASN A 190 -4.33 -11.87 15.36
CA ASN A 190 -4.73 -11.95 13.96
C ASN A 190 -4.15 -10.80 13.14
N ALA A 191 -4.25 -9.55 13.62
CA ALA A 191 -3.70 -8.41 12.91
C ALA A 191 -2.17 -8.49 12.80
N THR A 192 -1.46 -8.92 13.84
CA THR A 192 0.00 -9.11 13.81
C THR A 192 0.39 -10.09 12.70
N VAL A 193 -0.20 -11.28 12.73
CA VAL A 193 0.11 -12.35 11.75
C VAL A 193 -0.18 -11.87 10.33
N LEU A 194 -1.34 -11.25 10.13
CA LEU A 194 -1.76 -10.78 8.80
C LEU A 194 -0.90 -9.63 8.27
N VAL A 195 -0.45 -8.70 9.12
CA VAL A 195 0.50 -7.64 8.72
C VAL A 195 1.85 -8.22 8.34
N VAL A 196 2.37 -9.19 9.10
CA VAL A 196 3.62 -9.88 8.76
C VAL A 196 3.51 -10.60 7.43
N VAL A 197 2.40 -11.31 7.20
CA VAL A 197 2.13 -12.00 5.93
C VAL A 197 2.02 -11.01 4.77
N ALA A 198 1.28 -9.90 4.93
CA ALA A 198 1.15 -8.87 3.91
C ALA A 198 2.52 -8.22 3.58
N ALA A 199 3.36 -7.95 4.58
CA ALA A 199 4.71 -7.42 4.36
C ALA A 199 5.61 -8.41 3.62
N ALA A 200 5.56 -9.70 3.98
CA ALA A 200 6.29 -10.77 3.30
C ALA A 200 5.84 -10.92 1.85
N LEU A 201 4.52 -10.86 1.60
CA LEU A 201 3.94 -10.91 0.26
C LEU A 201 4.40 -9.73 -0.60
N SER A 202 4.34 -8.51 -0.06
CA SER A 202 4.82 -7.31 -0.77
C SER A 202 6.31 -7.43 -1.12
N ALA A 203 7.13 -7.93 -0.19
CA ALA A 203 8.55 -8.16 -0.42
C ALA A 203 8.78 -9.21 -1.52
N LEU A 204 8.06 -10.33 -1.48
CA LEU A 204 8.13 -11.37 -2.50
C LEU A 204 7.80 -10.83 -3.89
N LEU A 205 6.72 -10.05 -4.02
CA LEU A 205 6.30 -9.46 -5.29
C LEU A 205 7.31 -8.43 -5.80
N TYR A 206 7.89 -7.62 -4.91
CA TYR A 206 8.98 -6.72 -5.26
C TYR A 206 10.18 -7.49 -5.82
N HIS A 207 10.63 -8.54 -5.14
CA HIS A 207 11.76 -9.36 -5.57
C HIS A 207 11.48 -10.12 -6.87
N ALA A 208 10.27 -10.65 -7.04
CA ALA A 208 9.84 -11.24 -8.30
C ALA A 208 9.95 -10.24 -9.45
N LYS A 209 9.55 -8.98 -9.22
CA LYS A 209 9.67 -7.93 -10.23
C LYS A 209 11.11 -7.55 -10.55
N VAL A 210 12.00 -7.57 -9.56
CA VAL A 210 13.44 -7.37 -9.78
C VAL A 210 14.02 -8.47 -10.66
N ASN A 211 13.70 -9.74 -10.38
CA ASN A 211 14.19 -10.86 -11.18
C ASN A 211 13.67 -10.84 -12.61
N ASP A 212 12.38 -10.55 -12.78
CA ASP A 212 11.74 -10.36 -14.09
C ASP A 212 12.49 -9.31 -14.92
N PHE A 213 12.83 -8.17 -14.33
CA PHE A 213 13.63 -7.13 -15.00
C PHE A 213 15.02 -7.63 -15.43
N LEU A 214 15.76 -8.27 -14.52
CA LEU A 214 17.13 -8.77 -14.82
C LEU A 214 17.12 -9.88 -15.88
N ASN A 215 16.12 -10.76 -15.84
CA ASN A 215 15.97 -11.84 -16.81
C ASN A 215 15.70 -11.27 -18.21
N ARG A 216 14.81 -10.28 -18.35
CA ARG A 216 14.57 -9.62 -19.64
C ARG A 216 15.84 -8.99 -20.21
N LYS A 217 16.62 -8.28 -19.39
CA LYS A 217 17.89 -7.68 -19.84
C LYS A 217 18.88 -8.74 -20.32
N THR A 218 18.95 -9.88 -19.65
CA THR A 218 19.83 -11.00 -20.02
C THR A 218 19.44 -11.58 -21.39
N ILE A 219 18.14 -11.79 -21.62
CA ILE A 219 17.61 -12.27 -22.90
C ILE A 219 17.93 -11.28 -24.03
N ASP A 220 17.71 -9.98 -23.80
CA ASP A 220 17.99 -8.94 -24.80
C ASP A 220 19.47 -8.88 -25.17
N ARG A 221 20.38 -9.11 -24.21
CA ARG A 221 21.81 -9.17 -24.47
C ARG A 221 22.18 -10.37 -25.34
N HIS A 222 21.68 -11.56 -24.99
CA HIS A 222 21.93 -12.76 -25.79
C HIS A 222 21.40 -12.65 -27.22
N ARG A 223 20.23 -12.01 -27.40
CA ARG A 223 19.68 -11.75 -28.74
C ARG A 223 20.61 -10.87 -29.58
N LYS A 224 21.11 -9.76 -29.02
CA LYS A 224 22.06 -8.87 -29.71
C LYS A 224 23.37 -9.57 -30.05
N ASP A 225 23.90 -10.38 -29.14
CA ASP A 225 25.14 -11.13 -29.38
C ASP A 225 24.96 -12.17 -30.51
N LEU A 226 23.76 -12.72 -30.70
CA LEU A 226 23.44 -13.63 -31.80
C LEU A 226 23.28 -12.90 -33.14
N GLU A 227 22.66 -11.71 -33.14
CA GLU A 227 22.52 -10.88 -34.34
C GLU A 227 23.91 -10.47 -34.87
N VAL A 228 24.83 -10.04 -34.00
CA VAL A 228 26.22 -9.68 -34.37
C VAL A 228 27.03 -10.86 -34.90
N LYS A 229 26.76 -12.09 -34.44
CA LYS A 229 27.50 -13.29 -34.89
C LYS A 229 27.00 -13.85 -36.22
N ASN A 230 25.80 -13.45 -36.65
CA ASN A 230 25.20 -13.90 -37.90
C ASN A 230 25.39 -12.89 -39.06
N GLU A 231 25.99 -11.74 -38.78
CA GLU A 231 26.50 -10.77 -39.76
C GLU A 231 27.97 -11.07 -40.11
#